data_AF-A0A650FP20-F1
#
_entry.id   AF-A0A650FP20-F1
#
_cell.length_a   1.000
_cell.length_b   1.000
_cell.length_c   1.000
_cell.angle_alpha   90.00
_cell.angle_beta   90.00
_cell.angle_gamma   90.00
#
_symmetry.space_group_name_H-M   'P 1'
#
loop_
_entity.id
_entity.type
_entity.pdbx_description
1 polymer ?
#
loop_
_entity_poly.entity_id
_entity_poly.type
_entity_poly.pdbx_seq_one_letter_code
_entity_poly.pdbx_strand_id
1 'polypeptide(L)'
;MEGIEGESSEASRYSLRPSRISNEDIIFCIDSDPESLCEMKVTGPNGRPVTRLDSIKQAILLFINAKLTINPDNRFSFAVLGKSASWLRKEFSGDVESAMTALRGLPTTSSCGHADLTSLFRVASHEAKKSRAQNRILRVILIYCRSSTRPQHQLPVNEKCFSLDVLYLHDKPGPDNCPQEVYDALVDAVEYVSEYEGYIFESGQGLSRILFRYMCIMLAHPQQRCTQEHLDIPKPLAKKSPPAEAMPEDVTSAPNQ
;
A
#
# COMPACT_ATOMS: atom_id res chain seq x y z
N MET A 1 17.13 64.25 -14.20
CA MET A 1 17.19 63.29 -13.07
C MET A 1 15.92 62.49 -13.19
N GLU A 2 16.00 61.38 -13.92
CA GLU A 2 14.88 60.47 -14.17
C GLU A 2 14.55 59.75 -12.87
N GLY A 3 13.28 59.80 -12.47
CA GLY A 3 12.75 58.99 -11.38
C GLY A 3 12.46 57.60 -11.90
N ILE A 4 13.22 56.62 -11.43
CA ILE A 4 12.95 55.20 -11.66
C ILE A 4 11.77 54.83 -10.77
N GLU A 5 10.59 54.67 -11.39
CA GLU A 5 9.47 53.99 -10.76
C GLU A 5 9.86 52.52 -10.56
N GLY A 6 10.00 52.12 -9.31
CA GLY A 6 10.23 50.73 -8.95
C GLY A 6 8.98 49.92 -9.28
N GLU A 7 9.07 49.06 -10.29
CA GLU A 7 8.12 47.96 -10.49
C GLU A 7 8.07 47.13 -9.21
N SER A 8 7.00 47.29 -8.45
CA SER A 8 6.63 46.37 -7.40
C SER A 8 6.32 45.02 -8.05
N SER A 9 7.29 44.11 -8.02
CA SER A 9 7.09 42.69 -8.30
C SER A 9 6.00 42.18 -7.35
N GLU A 10 4.74 42.18 -7.79
CA GLU A 10 3.66 41.45 -7.13
C GLU A 10 4.09 39.99 -7.04
N ALA A 11 4.51 39.57 -5.84
CA ALA A 11 4.74 38.17 -5.55
C ALA A 11 3.45 37.42 -5.88
N SER A 12 3.48 36.67 -6.97
CA SER A 12 2.36 35.88 -7.46
C SER A 12 1.92 34.94 -6.35
N ARG A 13 0.80 35.28 -5.70
CA ARG A 13 0.24 34.47 -4.62
C ARG A 13 -0.03 33.09 -5.20
N TYR A 14 0.67 32.09 -4.69
CA TYR A 14 0.44 30.70 -5.08
C TYR A 14 -1.01 30.33 -4.76
N SER A 15 -1.82 30.13 -5.80
CA SER A 15 -3.21 29.73 -5.69
C SER A 15 -3.37 28.32 -6.26
N LEU A 16 -3.69 27.36 -5.40
CA LEU A 16 -4.06 26.02 -5.84
C LEU A 16 -5.40 26.08 -6.58
N ARG A 17 -5.46 25.48 -7.78
CA ARG A 17 -6.74 25.30 -8.47
C ARG A 17 -7.56 24.27 -7.70
N PRO A 18 -8.84 24.55 -7.35
CA PRO A 18 -9.70 23.55 -6.76
C PRO A 18 -9.84 22.36 -7.71
N SER A 19 -9.37 21.18 -7.30
CA SER A 19 -9.61 19.92 -8.00
C SER A 19 -10.60 19.08 -7.21
N ARG A 20 -11.67 18.62 -7.85
CA ARG A 20 -12.56 17.65 -7.22
C ARG A 20 -11.86 16.29 -7.19
N ILE A 21 -11.69 15.75 -6.00
CA ILE A 21 -11.17 14.41 -5.78
C ILE A 21 -12.35 13.46 -5.80
N SER A 22 -12.29 12.42 -6.61
CA SER A 22 -13.34 11.41 -6.72
C SER A 22 -13.39 10.55 -5.46
N ASN A 23 -14.56 10.04 -5.08
CA ASN A 23 -14.64 9.04 -4.01
C ASN A 23 -14.07 7.69 -4.50
N GLU A 24 -13.55 6.86 -3.58
CA GLU A 24 -12.90 5.59 -3.93
C GLU A 24 -13.82 4.39 -3.71
N ASP A 25 -13.89 3.51 -4.71
CA ASP A 25 -14.24 2.11 -4.52
C ASP A 25 -12.95 1.29 -4.44
N ILE A 26 -12.75 0.54 -3.35
CA ILE A 26 -11.50 -0.17 -3.06
C ILE A 26 -11.76 -1.66 -2.98
N ILE A 27 -11.09 -2.45 -3.82
CA ILE A 27 -11.06 -3.91 -3.74
C ILE A 27 -9.80 -4.33 -2.99
N PHE A 28 -9.96 -5.01 -1.85
CA PHE A 28 -8.88 -5.76 -1.24
C PHE A 28 -8.85 -7.16 -1.86
N CYS A 29 -7.74 -7.52 -2.51
CA CYS A 29 -7.49 -8.88 -2.98
C CYS A 29 -6.41 -9.50 -2.11
N ILE A 30 -6.77 -10.53 -1.34
CA ILE A 30 -5.85 -11.19 -0.38
C ILE A 30 -5.47 -12.57 -0.90
N ASP A 31 -4.16 -12.82 -1.00
CA ASP A 31 -3.64 -14.15 -1.32
C ASP A 31 -3.91 -15.15 -0.18
N SER A 32 -4.54 -16.28 -0.54
CA SER A 32 -4.92 -17.36 0.40
C SER A 32 -3.94 -18.52 0.44
N ASP A 33 -2.76 -18.36 -0.15
CA ASP A 33 -1.71 -19.36 -0.13
C ASP A 33 -1.22 -19.67 1.30
N PRO A 34 -0.77 -20.91 1.61
CA PRO A 34 -0.18 -21.26 2.89
C PRO A 34 0.94 -20.32 3.37
N GLU A 35 1.69 -19.66 2.47
CA GLU A 35 2.68 -18.65 2.88
C GLU A 35 2.01 -17.51 3.68
N SER A 36 0.73 -17.20 3.48
CA SER A 36 0.00 -16.23 4.32
C SER A 36 -0.12 -16.67 5.79
N LEU A 37 0.12 -17.94 6.12
CA LEU A 37 0.04 -18.48 7.48
C LEU A 37 1.38 -18.47 8.22
N CYS A 38 2.48 -18.07 7.56
CA CYS A 38 3.79 -17.96 8.24
C CYS A 38 3.70 -17.03 9.46
N GLU A 39 4.39 -17.42 10.53
CA GLU A 39 4.44 -16.63 11.75
C GLU A 39 5.19 -15.32 11.55
N MET A 40 4.61 -14.25 12.07
CA MET A 40 5.24 -12.94 12.14
C MET A 40 6.13 -12.87 13.40
N LYS A 41 7.14 -12.01 13.37
CA LYS A 41 8.04 -11.74 14.51
C LYS A 41 7.37 -10.81 15.54
N VAL A 42 6.17 -11.17 15.94
CA VAL A 42 5.39 -10.49 16.96
C VAL A 42 4.59 -11.53 17.73
N THR A 43 4.49 -11.34 19.04
CA THR A 43 3.71 -12.20 19.90
C THR A 43 2.36 -11.54 20.15
N GLY A 44 1.28 -12.28 19.92
CA GLY A 44 -0.08 -11.85 20.18
C GLY A 44 -0.44 -11.92 21.67
N PRO A 45 -1.70 -11.60 22.01
CA PRO A 45 -2.20 -11.73 23.37
C PRO A 45 -1.91 -13.13 23.95
N ASN A 46 -1.44 -13.18 25.19
CA ASN A 46 -1.11 -14.41 25.91
C ASN A 46 -0.01 -15.27 25.26
N GLY A 47 0.93 -14.67 24.52
CA GLY A 47 2.05 -15.43 23.98
C GLY A 47 1.77 -16.12 22.64
N ARG A 48 0.54 -16.00 22.09
CA ARG A 48 0.15 -16.73 20.89
C ARG A 48 0.90 -16.23 19.65
N PRO A 49 1.40 -17.12 18.78
CA PRO A 49 1.93 -16.71 17.49
C PRO A 49 0.88 -15.96 16.68
N VAL A 50 1.30 -14.94 15.95
CA VAL A 50 0.45 -14.16 15.05
C VAL A 50 0.90 -14.46 13.64
N THR A 51 -0.02 -14.92 12.79
CA THR A 51 0.31 -15.19 11.39
C THR A 51 0.38 -13.91 10.56
N ARG A 52 0.97 -14.01 9.37
CA ARG A 52 0.95 -12.95 8.36
C ARG A 52 -0.49 -12.57 8.01
N LEU A 53 -1.38 -13.56 7.84
CA LEU A 53 -2.81 -13.38 7.58
C LEU A 53 -3.53 -12.65 8.72
N ASP A 54 -3.21 -12.96 9.98
CA ASP A 54 -3.78 -12.24 11.13
C ASP A 54 -3.37 -10.76 11.13
N SER A 55 -2.10 -10.49 10.81
CA SER A 55 -1.59 -9.12 10.69
C SER A 55 -2.22 -8.39 9.51
N ILE A 56 -2.43 -9.05 8.37
CA ILE A 56 -3.12 -8.51 7.19
C ILE A 56 -4.54 -8.09 7.57
N LYS A 57 -5.31 -8.96 8.24
CA LYS A 57 -6.68 -8.67 8.68
C LYS A 57 -6.71 -7.40 9.55
N GLN A 58 -5.82 -7.30 10.53
CA GLN A 58 -5.73 -6.14 11.40
C GLN A 58 -5.35 -4.86 10.64
N ALA A 59 -4.39 -4.96 9.71
CA ALA A 59 -3.92 -3.80 8.94
C ALA A 59 -4.99 -3.29 7.96
N ILE A 60 -5.79 -4.18 7.35
CA ILE A 60 -6.94 -3.79 6.53
C ILE A 60 -8.00 -3.09 7.39
N LEU A 61 -8.32 -3.60 8.58
CA LEU A 61 -9.29 -2.94 9.47
C LEU A 61 -8.82 -1.54 9.90
N LEU A 62 -7.54 -1.38 10.23
CA LEU A 62 -6.96 -0.06 10.51
C LEU A 62 -7.11 0.87 9.30
N PHE A 63 -6.78 0.37 8.10
CA PHE A 63 -6.91 1.14 6.86
C PHE A 63 -8.35 1.59 6.64
N ILE A 64 -9.32 0.70 6.74
CA ILE A 64 -10.75 1.01 6.50
C ILE A 64 -11.23 2.08 7.45
N ASN A 65 -10.96 1.93 8.76
CA ASN A 65 -11.35 2.93 9.76
C ASN A 65 -10.72 4.30 9.46
N ALA A 66 -9.42 4.34 9.17
CA ALA A 66 -8.73 5.59 8.85
C ALA A 66 -9.24 6.22 7.55
N LYS A 67 -9.50 5.40 6.53
CA LYS A 67 -9.94 5.85 5.20
C LYS A 67 -11.38 6.38 5.20
N LEU A 68 -12.25 5.78 6.01
CA LEU A 68 -13.61 6.29 6.28
C LEU A 68 -13.59 7.56 7.13
N THR A 69 -12.64 7.67 8.08
CA THR A 69 -12.45 8.91 8.85
C THR A 69 -12.05 10.08 7.95
N ILE A 70 -11.22 9.83 6.93
CA ILE A 70 -10.83 10.83 5.92
C ILE A 70 -12.01 11.19 5.03
N ASN A 71 -12.76 10.19 4.55
CA ASN A 71 -13.95 10.39 3.73
C ASN A 71 -14.93 9.23 3.92
N PRO A 72 -16.12 9.47 4.52
CA PRO A 72 -17.09 8.42 4.84
C PRO A 72 -17.75 7.82 3.59
N ASP A 73 -17.63 8.47 2.42
CA ASP A 73 -18.20 7.96 1.18
C ASP A 73 -17.35 6.86 0.54
N ASN A 74 -16.17 6.54 1.06
CA ASN A 74 -15.33 5.44 0.56
C ASN A 74 -16.00 4.09 0.79
N ARG A 75 -15.87 3.17 -0.17
CA ARG A 75 -16.51 1.84 -0.11
C ARG A 75 -15.51 0.73 -0.39
N PHE A 76 -15.73 -0.43 0.22
CA PHE A 76 -14.81 -1.56 0.18
C PHE A 76 -15.49 -2.83 -0.27
N SER A 77 -14.75 -3.64 -1.02
CA SER A 77 -15.12 -4.98 -1.49
C SER A 77 -13.93 -5.92 -1.32
N PHE A 78 -14.17 -7.23 -1.25
CA PHE A 78 -13.15 -8.21 -0.85
C PHE A 78 -13.11 -9.39 -1.81
N ALA A 79 -11.91 -9.68 -2.31
CA ALA A 79 -11.59 -10.83 -3.13
C ALA A 79 -10.47 -11.65 -2.49
N VAL A 80 -10.41 -12.93 -2.86
CA VAL A 80 -9.37 -13.85 -2.44
C VAL A 80 -8.65 -14.36 -3.68
N LEU A 81 -7.33 -14.39 -3.63
CA LEU A 81 -6.50 -14.93 -4.69
C LEU A 81 -6.08 -16.37 -4.33
N GLY A 82 -6.72 -17.33 -4.99
CA GLY A 82 -6.27 -18.71 -5.02
C GLY A 82 -5.44 -18.96 -6.28
N LYS A 83 -5.78 -20.00 -7.06
CA LYS A 83 -5.27 -20.12 -8.43
C LYS A 83 -5.72 -18.96 -9.32
N SER A 84 -6.93 -18.49 -9.09
CA SER A 84 -7.51 -17.30 -9.70
C SER A 84 -8.27 -16.52 -8.62
N ALA A 85 -8.57 -15.25 -8.89
CA ALA A 85 -9.33 -14.44 -7.95
C ALA A 85 -10.81 -14.83 -7.92
N SER A 86 -11.37 -14.91 -6.71
CA SER A 86 -12.79 -15.12 -6.44
C SER A 86 -13.30 -14.09 -5.43
N TRP A 87 -14.60 -13.80 -5.46
CA TRP A 87 -15.20 -12.87 -4.51
C TRP A 87 -15.38 -13.52 -3.14
N LEU A 88 -14.89 -12.84 -2.11
CA LEU A 88 -15.28 -13.09 -0.72
C LEU A 88 -16.53 -12.29 -0.37
N ARG A 89 -16.57 -11.04 -0.83
CA ARG A 89 -17.72 -10.15 -0.76
C ARG A 89 -17.65 -9.19 -1.94
N LYS A 90 -18.66 -9.20 -2.79
CA LYS A 90 -18.66 -8.43 -4.04
C LYS A 90 -19.18 -7.00 -3.85
N GLU A 91 -20.19 -6.83 -3.02
CA GLU A 91 -20.89 -5.57 -2.83
C GLU A 91 -20.02 -4.54 -2.10
N PHE A 92 -19.82 -3.39 -2.72
CA PHE A 92 -19.10 -2.25 -2.13
C PHE A 92 -19.90 -1.66 -0.97
N SER A 93 -19.24 -1.48 0.18
CA SER A 93 -19.87 -0.94 1.39
C SER A 93 -18.86 -0.17 2.24
N GLY A 94 -19.32 0.89 2.90
CA GLY A 94 -18.55 1.62 3.92
C GLY A 94 -18.76 1.11 5.35
N ASP A 95 -19.48 -0.01 5.53
CA ASP A 95 -19.75 -0.57 6.86
C ASP A 95 -18.58 -1.41 7.39
N VAL A 96 -18.06 -1.02 8.56
CA VAL A 96 -16.90 -1.64 9.22
C VAL A 96 -17.24 -3.04 9.71
N GLU A 97 -18.45 -3.29 10.22
CA GLU A 97 -18.84 -4.62 10.72
C GLU A 97 -18.93 -5.64 9.59
N SER A 98 -19.42 -5.22 8.43
CA SER A 98 -19.43 -6.07 7.25
C SER A 98 -18.01 -6.35 6.71
N ALA A 99 -17.08 -5.40 6.80
CA ALA A 99 -15.66 -5.64 6.51
C ALA A 99 -15.03 -6.64 7.51
N MET A 100 -15.31 -6.49 8.81
CA MET A 100 -14.86 -7.42 9.85
C MET A 100 -15.40 -8.84 9.59
N THR A 101 -16.67 -8.95 9.21
CA THR A 101 -17.31 -10.22 8.88
C THR A 101 -16.66 -10.87 7.67
N ALA A 102 -16.40 -10.11 6.60
CA ALA A 102 -15.70 -10.62 5.42
C ALA A 102 -14.30 -11.14 5.79
N LEU A 103 -13.51 -10.35 6.52
CA LEU A 103 -12.14 -10.72 6.90
C LEU A 103 -12.09 -11.95 7.83
N ARG A 104 -13.10 -12.17 8.68
CA ARG A 104 -13.22 -13.39 9.48
C ARG A 104 -13.46 -14.63 8.61
N GLY A 105 -14.17 -14.48 7.49
CA GLY A 105 -14.49 -15.55 6.54
C GLY A 105 -13.40 -15.89 5.52
N LEU A 106 -12.20 -15.31 5.64
CA LEU A 106 -11.10 -15.59 4.72
C LEU A 106 -10.71 -17.09 4.75
N PRO A 107 -10.73 -17.80 3.61
CA PRO A 107 -10.37 -19.21 3.55
C PRO A 107 -8.85 -19.37 3.65
N THR A 108 -8.42 -20.42 4.33
CA THR A 108 -7.03 -20.89 4.34
C THR A 108 -6.95 -22.10 3.45
N THR A 109 -6.24 -22.02 2.32
CA THR A 109 -6.12 -23.14 1.37
C THR A 109 -4.85 -23.94 1.65
N SER A 110 -4.84 -25.24 1.30
CA SER A 110 -3.70 -26.13 1.56
C SER A 110 -2.59 -26.05 0.50
N SER A 111 -2.89 -25.55 -0.70
CA SER A 111 -1.91 -25.06 -1.68
C SER A 111 -2.62 -24.34 -2.82
N CYS A 112 -2.12 -23.17 -3.20
CA CYS A 112 -2.48 -22.53 -4.45
C CYS A 112 -1.20 -22.42 -5.26
N GLY A 113 -1.01 -23.29 -6.27
CA GLY A 113 0.18 -23.24 -7.15
C GLY A 113 0.33 -21.90 -7.89
N HIS A 114 0.17 -21.90 -9.21
CA HIS A 114 0.23 -20.64 -9.96
C HIS A 114 -0.88 -19.66 -9.55
N ALA A 115 -0.53 -18.37 -9.49
CA ALA A 115 -1.46 -17.27 -9.27
C ALA A 115 -1.76 -16.58 -10.59
N ASP A 116 -3.00 -16.71 -11.08
CA ASP A 116 -3.48 -16.00 -12.26
C ASP A 116 -4.29 -14.76 -11.86
N LEU A 117 -3.72 -13.59 -12.14
CA LEU A 117 -4.33 -12.28 -11.90
C LEU A 117 -5.31 -11.87 -13.02
N THR A 118 -5.43 -12.65 -14.09
CA THR A 118 -6.33 -12.34 -15.22
C THR A 118 -7.76 -12.12 -14.77
N SER A 119 -8.30 -13.00 -13.92
CA SER A 119 -9.68 -12.85 -13.43
C SER A 119 -9.84 -11.62 -12.54
N LEU A 120 -8.85 -11.33 -11.67
CA LEU A 120 -8.84 -10.14 -10.83
C LEU A 120 -8.93 -8.88 -11.69
N PHE A 121 -8.08 -8.79 -12.70
CA PHE A 121 -8.02 -7.60 -13.53
C PHE A 121 -9.25 -7.43 -14.41
N ARG A 122 -9.81 -8.51 -14.98
CA ARG A 122 -11.09 -8.43 -15.71
C ARG A 122 -12.22 -7.91 -14.83
N VAL A 123 -12.28 -8.41 -13.59
CA VAL A 123 -13.25 -7.97 -12.60
C VAL A 123 -13.02 -6.50 -12.23
N ALA A 124 -11.78 -6.10 -11.97
CA ALA A 124 -11.43 -4.73 -11.65
C ALA A 124 -11.79 -3.78 -12.81
N SER A 125 -11.47 -4.13 -14.06
CA SER A 125 -11.83 -3.31 -15.22
C SER A 125 -13.34 -3.14 -15.36
N HIS A 126 -14.11 -4.19 -15.10
CA HIS A 126 -15.56 -4.13 -15.13
C HIS A 126 -16.15 -3.25 -14.01
N GLU A 127 -15.68 -3.45 -12.77
CA GLU A 127 -16.14 -2.63 -11.64
C GLU A 127 -15.69 -1.17 -11.77
N ALA A 128 -14.54 -0.90 -12.40
CA ALA A 128 -14.08 0.46 -12.64
C ALA A 128 -14.97 1.25 -13.60
N LYS A 129 -15.55 0.58 -14.61
CA LYS A 129 -16.55 1.19 -15.51
C LYS A 129 -17.81 1.58 -14.73
N LYS A 130 -18.24 0.74 -13.77
CA LYS A 130 -19.38 1.05 -12.89
C LYS A 130 -19.09 2.17 -11.90
N SER A 131 -17.92 2.15 -11.25
CA SER A 131 -17.49 3.21 -10.34
C SER A 131 -17.46 4.57 -11.05
N ARG A 132 -16.91 4.62 -12.28
CA ARG A 132 -16.90 5.85 -13.09
C ARG A 132 -18.30 6.37 -13.41
N ALA A 133 -19.26 5.49 -13.69
CA ALA A 133 -20.65 5.89 -13.92
C ALA A 133 -21.30 6.56 -12.68
N GLN A 134 -20.71 6.36 -11.49
CA GLN A 134 -21.10 7.00 -10.23
C GLN A 134 -20.16 8.15 -9.82
N ASN A 135 -19.30 8.62 -10.73
CA ASN A 135 -18.28 9.64 -10.48
C ASN A 135 -17.25 9.26 -9.40
N ARG A 136 -16.87 7.97 -9.37
CA ARG A 136 -15.91 7.36 -8.44
C ARG A 136 -14.75 6.74 -9.20
N ILE A 137 -13.61 6.57 -8.54
CA ILE A 137 -12.48 5.80 -9.09
C ILE A 137 -12.43 4.42 -8.44
N LEU A 138 -11.87 3.45 -9.16
CA LEU A 138 -11.59 2.13 -8.61
C LEU A 138 -10.11 1.97 -8.31
N ARG A 139 -9.84 1.44 -7.13
CA ARG A 139 -8.52 1.06 -6.67
C ARG A 139 -8.51 -0.41 -6.24
N VAL A 140 -7.48 -1.14 -6.60
CA VAL A 140 -7.22 -2.51 -6.15
C VAL A 140 -6.00 -2.50 -5.26
N ILE A 141 -6.11 -3.02 -4.04
CA ILE A 141 -4.98 -3.29 -3.16
C ILE A 141 -4.79 -4.82 -3.11
N LEU A 142 -3.77 -5.30 -3.81
CA LEU A 142 -3.36 -6.70 -3.83
C LEU A 142 -2.35 -6.96 -2.71
N ILE A 143 -2.67 -7.89 -1.83
CA ILE A 143 -1.77 -8.38 -0.80
C ILE A 143 -1.30 -9.77 -1.22
N TYR A 144 -0.09 -9.84 -1.76
CA TYR A 144 0.49 -11.04 -2.36
C TYR A 144 1.47 -11.71 -1.39
N CYS A 145 1.35 -13.02 -1.19
CA CYS A 145 2.13 -13.74 -0.17
C CYS A 145 3.07 -14.82 -0.72
N ARG A 146 2.85 -15.29 -1.95
CA ARG A 146 3.69 -16.34 -2.55
C ARG A 146 5.08 -15.84 -2.90
N SER A 147 6.11 -16.58 -2.56
CA SER A 147 7.49 -16.25 -2.89
C SER A 147 8.14 -17.17 -3.90
N SER A 148 7.55 -18.33 -4.17
CA SER A 148 8.11 -19.34 -5.08
C SER A 148 7.56 -19.29 -6.50
N THR A 149 6.50 -18.52 -6.75
CA THR A 149 5.78 -18.56 -8.02
C THR A 149 5.42 -17.17 -8.50
N ARG A 150 5.83 -16.84 -9.74
CA ARG A 150 5.50 -15.57 -10.39
C ARG A 150 3.99 -15.50 -10.67
N PRO A 151 3.31 -14.38 -10.34
CA PRO A 151 1.95 -14.17 -10.80
C PRO A 151 1.94 -14.04 -12.34
N GLN A 152 0.87 -14.54 -12.95
CA GLN A 152 0.65 -14.47 -14.39
C GLN A 152 -0.62 -13.69 -14.69
N HIS A 153 -0.68 -13.08 -15.87
CA HIS A 153 -1.89 -12.43 -16.38
C HIS A 153 -1.91 -12.44 -17.90
N GLN A 154 -3.10 -12.53 -18.48
CA GLN A 154 -3.36 -12.48 -19.91
C GLN A 154 -4.49 -11.48 -20.17
N LEU A 155 -4.13 -10.20 -20.22
CA LEU A 155 -5.06 -9.13 -20.57
C LEU A 155 -4.73 -8.58 -21.97
N PRO A 156 -5.75 -8.20 -22.75
CA PRO A 156 -5.50 -7.35 -23.91
C PRO A 156 -4.84 -6.03 -23.46
N VAL A 157 -3.98 -5.49 -24.32
CA VAL A 157 -3.20 -4.28 -24.02
C VAL A 157 -4.12 -3.07 -23.84
N ASN A 158 -3.80 -2.23 -22.85
CA ASN A 158 -4.14 -0.80 -22.80
C ASN A 158 -5.49 -0.35 -22.17
N GLU A 159 -6.20 -1.14 -21.36
CA GLU A 159 -7.32 -0.61 -20.54
C GLU A 159 -6.87 -0.24 -19.11
N LYS A 160 -6.13 0.87 -18.97
CA LYS A 160 -5.77 1.47 -17.66
C LYS A 160 -6.97 2.16 -17.02
N CYS A 161 -7.86 1.37 -16.43
CA CYS A 161 -9.14 1.83 -15.93
C CYS A 161 -9.26 1.82 -14.40
N PHE A 162 -8.28 1.29 -13.66
CA PHE A 162 -8.23 1.32 -12.21
C PHE A 162 -6.79 1.53 -11.76
N SER A 163 -6.55 1.81 -10.48
CA SER A 163 -5.18 1.85 -9.92
C SER A 163 -4.88 0.55 -9.19
N LEU A 164 -3.73 -0.06 -9.44
CA LEU A 164 -3.25 -1.22 -8.69
C LEU A 164 -2.18 -0.79 -7.70
N ASP A 165 -2.37 -1.23 -6.47
CA ASP A 165 -1.41 -1.17 -5.39
C ASP A 165 -1.06 -2.58 -4.95
N VAL A 166 0.22 -2.82 -4.67
CA VAL A 166 0.71 -4.13 -4.27
C VAL A 166 1.44 -4.02 -2.93
N LEU A 167 1.10 -4.96 -2.05
CA LEU A 167 1.83 -5.23 -0.84
C LEU A 167 2.34 -6.68 -0.89
N TYR A 168 3.63 -6.82 -1.16
CA TYR A 168 4.29 -8.10 -1.30
C TYR A 168 4.92 -8.55 0.02
N LEU A 169 4.38 -9.60 0.62
CA LEU A 169 4.83 -10.12 1.91
C LEU A 169 5.40 -11.52 1.71
N HIS A 170 6.71 -11.66 1.87
CA HIS A 170 7.41 -12.90 1.57
C HIS A 170 8.39 -13.27 2.68
N ASP A 171 8.98 -14.46 2.57
CA ASP A 171 10.15 -14.83 3.34
C ASP A 171 11.43 -14.46 2.58
N LYS A 172 12.57 -14.41 3.28
CA LYS A 172 13.84 -14.10 2.63
C LYS A 172 14.16 -15.10 1.50
N PRO A 173 14.95 -14.69 0.49
CA PRO A 173 15.42 -15.60 -0.54
C PRO A 173 16.07 -16.84 0.07
N GLY A 174 15.71 -18.00 -0.47
CA GLY A 174 16.16 -19.33 -0.10
C GLY A 174 16.14 -20.26 -1.33
N PRO A 175 16.50 -21.54 -1.17
CA PRO A 175 16.59 -22.47 -2.30
C PRO A 175 15.25 -22.76 -2.97
N ASP A 176 14.14 -22.60 -2.24
CA ASP A 176 12.80 -22.99 -2.67
C ASP A 176 11.91 -21.80 -3.09
N ASN A 177 12.47 -20.58 -3.17
CA ASN A 177 11.72 -19.39 -3.56
C ASN A 177 12.52 -18.42 -4.46
N CYS A 178 11.81 -17.51 -5.12
CA CYS A 178 12.36 -16.53 -6.06
C CYS A 178 11.72 -15.14 -5.88
N PRO A 179 11.79 -14.53 -4.68
CA PRO A 179 11.05 -13.30 -4.38
C PRO A 179 11.40 -12.12 -5.29
N GLN A 180 12.61 -12.04 -5.83
CA GLN A 180 12.97 -11.00 -6.80
C GLN A 180 12.17 -11.14 -8.09
N GLU A 181 12.07 -12.35 -8.66
CA GLU A 181 11.30 -12.58 -9.89
C GLU A 181 9.80 -12.35 -9.70
N VAL A 182 9.31 -12.62 -8.49
CA VAL A 182 7.93 -12.33 -8.09
C VAL A 182 7.73 -10.81 -7.98
N TYR A 183 8.65 -10.10 -7.32
CA TYR A 183 8.61 -8.65 -7.21
C TYR A 183 8.60 -7.99 -8.59
N ASP A 184 9.50 -8.39 -9.49
CA ASP A 184 9.60 -7.85 -10.85
C ASP A 184 8.28 -8.07 -11.62
N ALA A 185 7.68 -9.26 -11.53
CA ALA A 185 6.38 -9.53 -12.15
C ALA A 185 5.23 -8.70 -11.56
N LEU A 186 5.29 -8.36 -10.27
CA LEU A 186 4.33 -7.49 -9.62
C LEU A 186 4.52 -6.02 -10.02
N VAL A 187 5.76 -5.55 -10.19
CA VAL A 187 6.09 -4.23 -10.75
C VAL A 187 5.49 -4.11 -12.15
N ASP A 188 5.77 -5.08 -13.02
CA ASP A 188 5.23 -5.14 -14.39
C ASP A 188 3.70 -5.05 -14.37
N ALA A 189 3.04 -5.80 -13.46
CA ALA A 189 1.59 -5.78 -13.33
C ALA A 189 1.05 -4.40 -12.91
N VAL A 190 1.71 -3.74 -11.94
CA VAL A 190 1.35 -2.39 -11.48
C VAL A 190 1.46 -1.38 -12.62
N GLU A 191 2.58 -1.37 -13.34
CA GLU A 191 2.80 -0.46 -14.47
C GLU A 191 1.80 -0.70 -15.62
N TYR A 192 1.47 -1.97 -15.86
CA TYR A 192 0.61 -2.38 -16.95
C TYR A 192 -0.85 -1.94 -16.76
N VAL A 193 -1.43 -2.10 -15.57
CA VAL A 193 -2.87 -1.88 -15.35
C VAL A 193 -3.23 -0.52 -14.76
N SER A 194 -2.30 0.18 -14.11
CA SER A 194 -2.63 1.33 -13.28
C SER A 194 -2.91 2.61 -14.08
N GLU A 195 -4.07 3.23 -13.85
CA GLU A 195 -4.49 4.53 -14.37
C GLU A 195 -3.75 5.70 -13.70
N TYR A 196 -3.69 5.69 -12.37
CA TYR A 196 -2.88 6.61 -11.57
C TYR A 196 -1.62 5.89 -11.11
N GLU A 197 -0.65 6.64 -10.57
CA GLU A 197 0.55 6.08 -9.92
C GLU A 197 0.15 4.91 -9.03
N GLY A 198 0.75 3.73 -9.22
CA GLY A 198 0.55 2.55 -8.39
C GLY A 198 1.72 2.35 -7.43
N TYR A 199 1.46 2.03 -6.18
CA TYR A 199 2.50 1.76 -5.18
C TYR A 199 2.74 0.27 -5.04
N ILE A 200 4.01 -0.11 -4.93
CA ILE A 200 4.46 -1.47 -4.63
C ILE A 200 5.42 -1.45 -3.45
N PHE A 201 5.01 -2.07 -2.34
CA PHE A 201 5.83 -2.23 -1.16
C PHE A 201 6.11 -3.70 -0.88
N GLU A 202 7.33 -4.02 -0.46
CA GLU A 202 7.71 -5.37 -0.06
C GLU A 202 8.19 -5.46 1.41
N SER A 203 8.02 -6.65 2.01
CA SER A 203 8.57 -6.97 3.32
C SER A 203 8.92 -8.45 3.45
N GLY A 204 10.22 -8.75 3.39
CA GLY A 204 10.80 -10.07 3.65
C GLY A 204 11.12 -10.41 5.12
N GLN A 205 10.79 -9.54 6.09
CA GLN A 205 11.30 -9.65 7.46
C GLN A 205 10.32 -10.24 8.49
N GLY A 206 9.04 -10.39 8.14
CA GLY A 206 7.98 -10.83 9.05
C GLY A 206 7.63 -9.83 10.16
N LEU A 207 7.96 -8.54 9.99
CA LEU A 207 7.68 -7.50 11.00
C LEU A 207 6.32 -6.85 10.76
N SER A 208 5.36 -7.08 11.65
CA SER A 208 3.99 -6.51 11.52
C SER A 208 4.00 -4.98 11.42
N ARG A 209 4.86 -4.29 12.18
CA ARG A 209 5.01 -2.83 12.11
C ARG A 209 5.29 -2.28 10.71
N ILE A 210 5.98 -3.05 9.86
CA ILE A 210 6.33 -2.64 8.50
C ILE A 210 5.08 -2.73 7.60
N LEU A 211 4.32 -3.81 7.73
CA LEU A 211 3.00 -3.96 7.10
C LEU A 211 2.07 -2.79 7.48
N PHE A 212 1.92 -2.49 8.77
CA PHE A 212 1.08 -1.35 9.21
C PHE A 212 1.56 -0.02 8.64
N ARG A 213 2.89 0.21 8.61
CA ARG A 213 3.46 1.42 7.99
C ARG A 213 3.06 1.54 6.52
N TYR A 214 3.22 0.48 5.72
CA TYR A 214 2.86 0.51 4.31
C TYR A 214 1.36 0.72 4.09
N MET A 215 0.51 0.09 4.91
CA MET A 215 -0.94 0.33 4.87
C MET A 215 -1.28 1.79 5.18
N CYS A 216 -0.60 2.42 6.15
CA CYS A 216 -0.79 3.85 6.42
C CYS A 216 -0.36 4.75 5.25
N ILE A 217 0.74 4.43 4.56
CA ILE A 217 1.20 5.17 3.37
C ILE A 217 0.17 5.05 2.25
N MET A 218 -0.37 3.84 2.08
CA MET A 218 -1.42 3.55 1.11
C MET A 218 -2.74 4.28 1.43
N LEU A 219 -2.93 4.94 2.58
CA LEU A 219 -4.11 5.79 2.79
C LEU A 219 -4.17 6.96 1.81
N ALA A 220 -3.05 7.36 1.19
CA ALA A 220 -3.04 8.42 0.20
C ALA A 220 -3.99 8.12 -0.98
N HIS A 221 -4.74 9.14 -1.40
CA HIS A 221 -5.68 9.02 -2.51
C HIS A 221 -4.91 8.94 -3.85
N PRO A 222 -5.27 8.04 -4.79
CA PRO A 222 -4.55 7.90 -6.07
C PRO A 222 -4.38 9.20 -6.88
N GLN A 223 -5.40 10.06 -6.91
CA GLN A 223 -5.34 11.38 -7.58
C GLN A 223 -4.51 12.45 -6.85
N GLN A 224 -4.02 12.18 -5.63
CA GLN A 224 -3.33 13.18 -4.80
C GLN A 224 -1.93 12.75 -4.37
N ARG A 225 -1.64 11.45 -4.38
CA ARG A 225 -0.33 10.94 -3.96
C ARG A 225 0.75 11.31 -4.99
N CYS A 226 1.97 11.52 -4.50
CA CYS A 226 3.15 11.68 -5.35
C CYS A 226 3.56 10.32 -5.95
N THR A 227 4.59 10.33 -6.80
CA THR A 227 5.25 9.09 -7.21
C THR A 227 5.96 8.43 -6.02
N GLN A 228 6.11 7.10 -6.05
CA GLN A 228 6.67 6.35 -4.92
C GLN A 228 8.10 6.79 -4.57
N GLU A 229 8.90 7.20 -5.57
CA GLU A 229 10.25 7.75 -5.43
C GLU A 229 10.31 9.05 -4.60
N HIS A 230 9.23 9.81 -4.55
CA HIS A 230 9.14 11.09 -3.84
C HIS A 230 8.55 10.97 -2.42
N LEU A 231 8.35 9.75 -1.92
CA LEU A 231 7.86 9.51 -0.56
C LEU A 231 8.94 9.87 0.49
N ASP A 232 8.97 11.13 0.90
CA ASP A 232 9.78 11.57 2.05
C ASP A 232 9.02 11.39 3.37
N ILE A 233 8.92 10.14 3.82
CA ILE A 233 8.28 9.83 5.10
C ILE A 233 9.29 10.07 6.22
N PRO A 234 9.03 11.01 7.15
CA PRO A 234 9.96 11.35 8.21
C PRO A 234 10.43 10.11 8.98
N LYS A 235 11.75 10.01 9.20
CA LYS A 235 12.32 8.94 10.02
C LYS A 235 11.69 8.98 11.41
N PRO A 236 11.44 7.82 12.05
CA PRO A 236 10.84 7.76 13.38
C PRO A 236 11.56 8.68 14.37
N LEU A 237 10.81 9.57 15.03
CA LEU A 237 11.35 10.54 15.99
C LEU A 237 12.13 9.88 17.14
N ALA A 238 11.81 8.61 17.45
CA ALA A 238 12.48 7.82 18.48
C ALA A 238 13.96 7.47 18.18
N LYS A 239 14.50 7.83 17.00
CA LYS A 239 15.93 7.64 16.66
C LYS A 239 16.75 8.95 16.65
N LYS A 240 16.21 10.07 17.11
CA LYS A 240 17.06 11.23 17.42
C LYS A 240 17.83 10.91 18.70
N SER A 241 19.06 10.42 18.54
CA SER A 241 20.05 10.51 19.61
C SER A 241 20.15 11.98 20.04
N PRO A 242 20.27 12.28 21.35
CA PRO A 242 20.56 13.64 21.77
C PRO A 242 21.81 14.14 21.03
N PRO A 243 21.88 15.42 20.63
CA PRO A 243 23.10 15.98 20.08
C PRO A 243 24.21 15.72 21.10
N ALA A 244 25.30 15.08 20.67
CA ALA A 244 26.49 14.94 21.48
C ALA A 244 26.88 16.35 21.94
N GLU A 245 26.83 16.61 23.24
CA GLU A 245 27.37 17.84 23.82
C GLU A 245 28.81 17.96 23.32
N ALA A 246 29.08 19.05 22.60
CA ALA A 246 30.44 19.40 22.21
C ALA A 246 31.25 19.50 23.51
N MET A 247 32.20 18.59 23.70
CA MET A 247 33.14 18.68 24.81
C MET A 247 33.89 20.01 24.70
N PRO A 248 34.09 20.74 25.81
CA PRO A 248 34.81 22.00 25.79
C PRO A 248 36.25 21.74 25.35
N GLU A 249 36.71 22.53 24.39
CA GLU A 249 38.10 22.54 23.93
C GLU A 249 39.02 22.82 25.12
N ASP A 250 39.97 21.91 25.32
CA ASP A 250 41.00 21.99 26.36
C ASP A 250 41.94 23.16 26.00
N VAL A 251 41.74 24.32 26.63
CA VAL A 251 42.59 25.49 26.48
C VAL A 251 43.91 25.22 27.20
N THR A 252 44.84 24.56 26.51
CA THR A 252 46.24 24.48 26.95
C THR A 252 46.94 25.80 26.62
N SER A 253 47.03 26.66 27.64
CA SER A 253 47.89 27.83 27.66
C SER A 253 49.35 27.37 27.82
N ALA A 254 50.19 27.63 26.81
CA ALA A 254 51.64 27.57 26.97
C ALA A 254 52.13 28.85 27.68
N PRO A 255 52.98 28.75 28.73
CA PRO A 255 53.67 29.92 29.24
C PRO A 255 54.94 30.18 28.43
N ASN A 256 55.17 31.46 28.12
CA ASN A 256 56.45 31.98 27.67
C ASN A 256 57.59 31.56 28.60
N GLN A 257 58.63 30.96 28.05
CA GLN A 257 60.04 31.34 28.25
C GLN A 257 60.92 30.74 27.15
#